data_AF-A0A812PU65-F1
#
_entry.id   AF-A0A812PU65-F1
#
_cell.length_a   1.000
_cell.length_b   1.000
_cell.length_c   1.000
_cell.angle_alpha   90.00
_cell.angle_beta   90.00
_cell.angle_gamma   90.00
#
_symmetry.space_group_name_H-M   'P 1'
#
loop_
_entity.id
_entity.type
_entity.pdbx_description
1 polymer ?
#
loop_
_entity_poly.entity_id
_entity_poly.type
_entity_poly.pdbx_seq_one_letter_code
_entity_poly.pdbx_strand_id
1 'polypeptide(L)'
;MASRLLLASLPAVLAFFPVPPEQTNEQLSLFEKTTAAAKEASEAATPKVLEFFNSPEFRGVLHECCPDVAALPSQELLERFRAEARVAELAHAFPAEFPAFWKNLYDDITEGELGGLPWLANQFQFELIHNMTVEYDAVYTYGQEHVFGSKPFAGKRPTWSEAANRLIYVAHNMRRLDTGAPAAFGDITVVFNTSHVRKAVLITAYDSGWYAMSCVNRQIVPKQPTRPLNCSAWPPSAVGTLDHFDHLILPNLQVPYNSSATNKTWMDGVRTLWSRGLSAVPYEDLPGLTEDDMAMYMEADIFANPRFPHAVKHIIGNFPALFGTDDGRRLQRIAAERSWPLFWAVGDGKLTHLAIDTNPTPYRCNERFADPAVGTVTNASIPWASQHVFDKVWADVQLERSKRNVTEADVSRWWGDISSSVLRVEPLTAASCADVDHCVAVAVGSGDCICHPETRIIIA
;
A
#
# COMPACT_ATOMS: atom_id res chain seq x y z
N MET A 1 15.04 -2.96 24.07
CA MET A 1 16.27 -3.80 24.00
C MET A 1 16.03 -5.32 24.08
N ALA A 2 14.87 -5.82 24.54
CA ALA A 2 14.61 -7.27 24.65
C ALA A 2 14.23 -8.00 23.33
N SER A 3 13.76 -7.31 22.29
CA SER A 3 13.49 -7.95 20.97
C SER A 3 14.73 -8.17 20.09
N ARG A 4 15.90 -7.64 20.46
CA ARG A 4 17.10 -7.70 19.61
C ARG A 4 17.86 -9.04 19.65
N LEU A 5 17.35 -10.03 20.40
CA LEU A 5 18.08 -11.28 20.70
C LEU A 5 17.42 -12.55 20.13
N LEU A 6 16.35 -12.44 19.34
CA LEU A 6 15.51 -13.57 18.93
C LEU A 6 15.50 -13.91 17.44
N LEU A 7 16.43 -13.39 16.64
CA LEU A 7 16.87 -14.11 15.43
C LEU A 7 18.04 -15.01 15.79
N ALA A 8 17.77 -15.95 16.72
CA ALA A 8 18.52 -17.19 16.78
C ALA A 8 18.45 -17.81 15.38
N SER A 9 19.62 -18.05 14.78
CA SER A 9 19.86 -18.69 13.47
C SER A 9 18.61 -19.05 12.66
N LEU A 10 18.36 -18.40 11.51
CA LEU A 10 17.28 -18.71 10.56
C LEU A 10 16.92 -20.22 10.42
N PRO A 11 17.88 -21.17 10.42
CA PRO A 11 17.58 -22.60 10.44
C PRO A 11 16.69 -23.08 11.61
N ALA A 12 16.82 -22.50 12.79
CA ALA A 12 16.02 -22.83 13.96
C ALA A 12 14.58 -22.36 13.81
N VAL A 13 14.35 -21.15 13.28
CA VAL A 13 13.00 -20.64 12.98
C VAL A 13 12.33 -21.52 11.93
N LEU A 14 13.04 -21.84 10.84
CA LEU A 14 12.51 -22.68 9.76
C LEU A 14 12.21 -24.14 10.17
N ALA A 15 12.86 -24.63 11.23
CA ALA A 15 12.58 -25.95 11.77
C ALA A 15 11.20 -26.02 12.47
N PHE A 16 10.75 -24.92 13.07
CA PHE A 16 9.44 -24.84 13.74
C PHE A 16 8.35 -24.25 12.83
N PHE A 17 8.73 -23.33 11.94
CA PHE A 17 7.84 -22.61 11.03
C PHE A 17 8.34 -22.82 9.61
N PRO A 18 7.98 -23.95 8.97
CA PRO A 18 8.41 -24.24 7.61
C PRO A 18 7.85 -23.18 6.66
N VAL A 19 8.59 -22.91 5.59
CA VAL A 19 8.16 -22.04 4.50
C VAL A 19 6.76 -22.50 4.03
N PRO A 20 5.70 -21.70 4.20
CA PRO A 20 4.33 -22.08 3.83
C PRO A 20 4.26 -22.22 2.30
N PRO A 21 3.32 -22.95 1.68
CA PRO A 21 3.16 -22.93 0.23
C PRO A 21 2.83 -21.51 -0.26
N GLU A 22 3.19 -21.17 -1.50
CA GLU A 22 2.94 -19.83 -2.05
C GLU A 22 1.44 -19.51 -2.07
N GLN A 23 0.60 -20.46 -2.49
CA GLN A 23 -0.82 -20.46 -2.18
C GLN A 23 -1.21 -21.84 -1.64
N THR A 24 -2.02 -21.85 -0.59
CA THR A 24 -2.59 -23.09 -0.08
C THR A 24 -3.76 -23.54 -0.97
N ASN A 25 -4.16 -24.82 -0.88
CA ASN A 25 -5.33 -25.32 -1.61
C ASN A 25 -6.61 -24.55 -1.23
N GLU A 26 -6.68 -24.05 -0.01
CA GLU A 26 -7.82 -23.28 0.50
C GLU A 26 -7.84 -21.88 -0.09
N GLN A 27 -6.69 -21.21 -0.17
CA GLN A 27 -6.56 -19.93 -0.87
C GLN A 27 -6.90 -20.06 -2.35
N LEU A 28 -6.39 -21.08 -3.04
CA LEU A 28 -6.69 -21.35 -4.45
C LEU A 28 -8.19 -21.56 -4.69
N SER A 29 -8.82 -22.41 -3.87
CA SER A 29 -10.25 -22.70 -4.00
C SER A 29 -11.13 -21.47 -3.71
N LEU A 30 -10.76 -20.67 -2.71
CA LEU A 30 -11.45 -19.42 -2.40
C LEU A 30 -11.29 -18.42 -3.55
N PHE A 31 -10.07 -18.23 -4.06
CA PHE A 31 -9.81 -17.31 -5.16
C PHE A 31 -10.58 -17.68 -6.43
N GLU A 32 -10.62 -18.97 -6.81
CA GLU A 32 -11.37 -19.44 -7.97
C GLU A 32 -12.87 -19.14 -7.83
N LYS A 33 -13.46 -19.48 -6.68
CA LYS A 33 -14.86 -19.19 -6.37
C LYS A 33 -15.16 -17.69 -6.42
N THR A 34 -14.31 -16.88 -5.78
CA THR A 34 -14.49 -15.42 -5.73
C THR A 34 -14.32 -14.80 -7.10
N THR A 35 -13.38 -15.28 -7.93
CA THR A 35 -13.19 -14.80 -9.31
C THR A 35 -14.45 -14.99 -10.15
N ALA A 36 -15.11 -16.14 -10.05
CA ALA A 36 -16.35 -16.40 -10.77
C ALA A 36 -17.48 -15.46 -10.33
N ALA A 37 -17.66 -15.27 -9.02
CA ALA A 37 -18.66 -14.35 -8.48
C ALA A 37 -18.35 -12.88 -8.82
N ALA A 38 -17.09 -12.47 -8.73
CA ALA A 38 -16.61 -11.13 -9.05
C ALA A 38 -16.83 -10.78 -10.53
N LYS A 39 -16.65 -11.76 -11.42
CA LYS A 39 -16.93 -11.60 -12.85
C LYS A 39 -18.40 -11.28 -13.08
N GLU A 40 -19.30 -12.13 -12.55
CA GLU A 40 -20.76 -11.92 -12.69
C GLU A 40 -21.19 -10.57 -12.10
N ALA A 41 -20.72 -10.24 -10.89
CA ALA A 41 -21.02 -8.97 -10.25
C ALA A 41 -20.51 -7.77 -11.06
N SER A 42 -19.29 -7.86 -11.61
CA SER A 42 -18.72 -6.79 -12.44
C SER A 42 -19.51 -6.58 -13.72
N GLU A 43 -19.83 -7.65 -14.45
CA GLU A 43 -20.65 -7.57 -15.67
C GLU A 43 -22.02 -6.94 -15.39
N ALA A 44 -22.64 -7.28 -14.27
CA ALA A 44 -23.92 -6.70 -13.84
C ALA A 44 -23.81 -5.22 -13.45
N ALA A 45 -22.67 -4.79 -12.90
CA ALA A 45 -22.44 -3.42 -12.46
C ALA A 45 -21.95 -2.48 -13.58
N THR A 46 -21.27 -3.01 -14.61
CA THR A 46 -20.68 -2.23 -15.71
C THR A 46 -21.66 -1.20 -16.30
N PRO A 47 -22.93 -1.53 -16.64
CA PRO A 47 -23.86 -0.54 -17.21
C PRO A 47 -24.09 0.66 -16.29
N LYS A 48 -24.20 0.43 -14.97
CA LYS A 48 -24.41 1.51 -13.99
C LYS A 48 -23.17 2.39 -13.82
N VAL A 49 -21.98 1.80 -13.89
CA VAL A 49 -20.73 2.56 -13.88
C VAL A 49 -20.62 3.44 -15.12
N LEU A 50 -20.95 2.91 -16.30
CA LEU A 50 -20.94 3.66 -17.55
C LEU A 50 -21.98 4.79 -17.56
N GLU A 51 -23.17 4.54 -17.04
CA GLU A 51 -24.22 5.54 -16.84
C GLU A 51 -23.75 6.66 -15.92
N PHE A 52 -23.15 6.30 -14.76
CA PHE A 52 -22.58 7.28 -13.84
C PHE A 52 -21.48 8.11 -14.50
N PHE A 53 -20.56 7.48 -15.24
CA PHE A 53 -19.52 8.19 -15.97
C PHE A 53 -20.09 9.09 -17.08
N ASN A 54 -21.33 8.90 -17.50
CA ASN A 54 -22.01 9.78 -18.44
C ASN A 54 -22.87 10.86 -17.75
N SER A 55 -22.99 10.83 -16.42
CA SER A 55 -23.87 11.75 -15.70
C SER A 55 -23.34 13.19 -15.74
N PRO A 56 -24.22 14.21 -15.78
CA PRO A 56 -23.81 15.61 -15.77
C PRO A 56 -22.95 15.98 -14.55
N GLU A 57 -23.22 15.39 -13.39
CA GLU A 57 -22.49 15.66 -12.15
C GLU A 57 -21.05 15.15 -12.23
N PHE A 58 -20.86 13.90 -12.67
CA PHE A 58 -19.54 13.32 -12.87
C PHE A 58 -18.75 14.08 -13.95
N ARG A 59 -19.40 14.39 -15.07
CA ARG A 59 -18.77 15.17 -16.15
C ARG A 59 -18.39 16.57 -15.70
N GLY A 60 -19.23 17.22 -14.89
CA GLY A 60 -18.92 18.51 -14.27
C GLY A 60 -17.62 18.48 -13.48
N VAL A 61 -17.44 17.47 -12.61
CA VAL A 61 -16.20 17.31 -11.84
C VAL A 61 -14.98 17.07 -12.73
N LEU A 62 -15.10 16.23 -13.76
CA LEU A 62 -13.96 16.02 -14.68
C LEU A 62 -13.60 17.28 -15.46
N HIS A 63 -14.59 18.08 -15.90
CA HIS A 63 -14.30 19.35 -16.57
C HIS A 63 -13.57 20.36 -15.65
N GLU A 64 -13.81 20.31 -14.35
CA GLU A 64 -13.11 21.14 -13.37
C GLU A 64 -11.67 20.67 -13.11
N CYS A 65 -11.47 19.37 -12.84
CA CYS A 65 -10.18 18.88 -12.34
C CYS A 65 -9.26 18.31 -13.42
N CYS A 66 -9.85 17.77 -14.47
CA CYS A 66 -9.25 16.72 -15.28
C CYS A 66 -9.68 16.87 -16.76
N PRO A 67 -9.46 18.05 -17.37
CA PRO A 67 -10.01 18.36 -18.70
C PRO A 67 -9.47 17.44 -19.80
N ASP A 68 -8.30 16.83 -19.61
CA ASP A 68 -7.68 15.86 -20.52
C ASP A 68 -8.51 14.57 -20.67
N VAL A 69 -9.25 14.18 -19.63
CA VAL A 69 -10.13 12.99 -19.65
C VAL A 69 -11.61 13.33 -19.71
N ALA A 70 -12.00 14.59 -19.43
CA ALA A 70 -13.40 14.99 -19.34
C ALA A 70 -14.22 14.72 -20.62
N ALA A 71 -13.57 14.77 -21.79
CA ALA A 71 -14.20 14.53 -23.09
C ALA A 71 -14.23 13.05 -23.52
N LEU A 72 -13.56 12.14 -22.80
CA LEU A 72 -13.49 10.74 -23.18
C LEU A 72 -14.87 10.05 -23.02
N PRO A 73 -15.30 9.20 -23.96
CA PRO A 73 -16.51 8.39 -23.77
C PRO A 73 -16.46 7.58 -22.46
N SER A 74 -17.62 7.33 -21.84
CA SER A 74 -17.68 6.57 -20.57
C SER A 74 -17.00 5.21 -20.63
N GLN A 75 -17.04 4.55 -21.80
CA GLN A 75 -16.36 3.28 -22.03
C GLN A 75 -14.84 3.42 -21.91
N GLU A 76 -14.27 4.45 -22.52
CA GLU A 76 -12.83 4.73 -22.48
C GLU A 76 -12.38 5.15 -21.08
N LEU A 77 -13.21 5.91 -20.35
CA LEU A 77 -12.98 6.23 -18.94
C LEU A 77 -12.92 4.98 -18.06
N LEU A 78 -13.83 4.02 -18.29
CA LEU A 78 -13.83 2.75 -17.56
C LEU A 78 -12.63 1.88 -17.92
N GLU A 79 -12.24 1.85 -19.19
CA GLU A 79 -11.02 1.15 -19.64
C GLU A 79 -9.76 1.75 -19.03
N ARG A 80 -9.68 3.08 -18.95
CA ARG A 80 -8.59 3.79 -18.28
C ARG A 80 -8.56 3.50 -16.78
N PHE A 81 -9.71 3.54 -16.11
CA PHE A 81 -9.81 3.14 -14.70
C PHE A 81 -9.32 1.72 -14.48
N ARG A 82 -9.74 0.79 -15.35
CA ARG A 82 -9.35 -0.62 -15.25
C ARG A 82 -7.87 -0.84 -15.50
N ALA A 83 -7.29 -0.12 -16.46
CA ALA A 83 -5.87 -0.18 -16.73
C ALA A 83 -5.05 0.36 -15.55
N GLU A 84 -5.46 1.51 -14.99
CA GLU A 84 -4.79 2.13 -13.85
C GLU A 84 -4.81 1.21 -12.63
N ALA A 85 -5.96 0.62 -12.30
CA ALA A 85 -6.10 -0.35 -11.22
C ALA A 85 -5.20 -1.59 -11.36
N ARG A 86 -4.81 -1.98 -12.57
CA ARG A 86 -3.89 -3.11 -12.77
C ARG A 86 -2.42 -2.73 -12.55
N VAL A 87 -2.09 -1.45 -12.62
CA VAL A 87 -0.70 -0.94 -12.55
C VAL A 87 -0.43 -0.25 -11.22
N ALA A 88 -1.45 0.33 -10.60
CA ALA A 88 -1.35 0.98 -9.30
C ALA A 88 -0.70 0.06 -8.27
N GLU A 89 0.13 0.66 -7.42
CA GLU A 89 0.94 -0.08 -6.45
C GLU A 89 0.05 -0.86 -5.49
N LEU A 90 0.38 -2.14 -5.31
CA LEU A 90 -0.14 -2.98 -4.25
C LEU A 90 0.83 -2.83 -3.07
N ALA A 91 0.47 -2.01 -2.09
CA ALA A 91 1.37 -1.55 -1.04
C ALA A 91 0.98 -2.12 0.33
N HIS A 92 1.92 -2.81 0.98
CA HIS A 92 1.78 -3.25 2.37
C HIS A 92 2.79 -2.51 3.23
N ALA A 93 2.30 -1.71 4.18
CA ALA A 93 3.11 -0.90 5.07
C ALA A 93 3.11 -1.49 6.49
N PHE A 94 4.28 -1.49 7.13
CA PHE A 94 4.50 -2.06 8.47
C PHE A 94 5.61 -1.28 9.21
N PRO A 95 5.66 -1.35 10.55
CA PRO A 95 6.65 -0.62 11.33
C PRO A 95 8.07 -1.19 11.16
N ALA A 96 9.10 -0.34 11.19
CA ALA A 96 10.47 -0.81 11.04
C ALA A 96 10.96 -1.58 12.26
N GLU A 97 10.58 -1.13 13.45
CA GLU A 97 10.78 -1.82 14.71
C GLU A 97 9.47 -1.89 15.47
N PHE A 98 9.29 -2.89 16.32
CA PHE A 98 8.09 -3.04 17.13
C PHE A 98 8.08 -2.02 18.27
N PRO A 99 7.32 -0.91 18.20
CA PRO A 99 7.41 0.11 19.22
C PRO A 99 6.58 -0.35 20.42
N ALA A 100 6.99 0.03 21.63
CA ALA A 100 6.28 -0.34 22.86
C ALA A 100 4.79 0.06 22.86
N PHE A 101 4.41 1.01 22.01
CA PHE A 101 3.06 1.56 21.87
C PHE A 101 2.13 0.75 20.95
N TRP A 102 2.64 0.07 19.91
CA TRP A 102 1.79 -0.64 18.93
C TRP A 102 1.33 -2.03 19.35
N LYS A 103 1.75 -2.47 20.53
CA LYS A 103 1.43 -3.77 21.15
C LYS A 103 -0.05 -4.20 21.17
N ASN A 104 -0.97 -3.35 20.75
CA ASN A 104 -2.41 -3.60 20.85
C ASN A 104 -3.21 -3.30 19.57
N LEU A 105 -2.62 -2.76 18.49
CA LEU A 105 -3.39 -2.30 17.33
C LEU A 105 -3.03 -3.02 16.02
N TYR A 106 -1.75 -3.27 15.74
CA TYR A 106 -1.32 -3.99 14.53
C TYR A 106 -0.02 -4.77 14.82
N ASP A 107 -0.14 -6.08 15.00
CA ASP A 107 1.00 -6.98 15.14
C ASP A 107 1.42 -7.42 13.72
N ASP A 108 2.43 -6.77 13.16
CA ASP A 108 2.91 -7.05 11.81
C ASP A 108 4.41 -7.33 11.79
N ILE A 109 4.90 -7.84 10.65
CA ILE A 109 6.31 -8.03 10.40
C ILE A 109 7.10 -6.74 10.60
N THR A 110 8.39 -6.89 10.88
CA THR A 110 9.34 -5.78 10.95
C THR A 110 10.43 -5.94 9.92
N GLU A 111 11.39 -5.01 9.90
CA GLU A 111 12.59 -5.15 9.07
C GLU A 111 13.37 -6.46 9.35
N GLY A 112 13.25 -7.01 10.57
CA GLY A 112 13.91 -8.27 10.96
C GLY A 112 13.39 -9.46 10.15
N GLU A 113 12.08 -9.60 10.05
CA GLU A 113 11.43 -10.65 9.26
C GLU A 113 11.60 -10.40 7.76
N LEU A 114 11.51 -9.14 7.32
CA LEU A 114 11.73 -8.76 5.92
C LEU A 114 13.13 -9.19 5.45
N GLY A 115 14.16 -8.99 6.28
CA GLY A 115 15.51 -9.44 6.00
C GLY A 115 15.70 -10.95 6.16
N GLY A 116 15.09 -11.56 7.18
CA GLY A 116 15.34 -12.93 7.59
C GLY A 116 14.54 -14.00 6.84
N LEU A 117 13.27 -13.77 6.52
CA LEU A 117 12.40 -14.79 5.94
C LEU A 117 12.51 -14.84 4.41
N PRO A 118 12.31 -16.00 3.75
CA PRO A 118 12.21 -16.08 2.30
C PRO A 118 10.80 -15.77 1.73
N TRP A 119 9.86 -15.34 2.56
CA TRP A 119 8.52 -14.90 2.17
C TRP A 119 8.05 -13.74 3.06
N LEU A 120 7.03 -13.02 2.62
CA LEU A 120 6.35 -12.02 3.44
C LEU A 120 5.35 -12.71 4.36
N ALA A 121 5.63 -12.75 5.67
CA ALA A 121 4.71 -13.34 6.63
C ALA A 121 3.51 -12.42 6.88
N ASN A 122 2.31 -12.99 7.05
CA ASN A 122 1.15 -12.22 7.51
C ASN A 122 1.17 -12.04 9.04
N GLN A 123 0.28 -11.18 9.56
CA GLN A 123 0.16 -10.90 11.01
C GLN A 123 0.11 -12.17 11.89
N PHE A 124 -0.67 -13.17 11.47
CA PHE A 124 -0.86 -14.40 12.26
C PHE A 124 0.42 -15.26 12.27
N GLN A 125 1.14 -15.30 11.16
CA GLN A 125 2.42 -16.01 11.07
C GLN A 125 3.49 -15.29 11.90
N PHE A 126 3.54 -13.97 11.83
CA PHE A 126 4.44 -13.14 12.63
C PHE A 126 4.26 -13.42 14.13
N GLU A 127 3.02 -13.37 14.62
CA GLU A 127 2.71 -13.63 16.02
C GLU A 127 3.09 -15.05 16.47
N LEU A 128 2.91 -16.05 15.60
CA LEU A 128 3.33 -17.42 15.89
C LEU A 128 4.86 -17.53 15.97
N ILE A 129 5.59 -16.91 15.04
CA ILE A 129 7.06 -16.89 15.01
C ILE A 129 7.62 -16.29 16.31
N HIS A 130 7.02 -15.20 16.79
CA HIS A 130 7.42 -14.51 18.01
C HIS A 130 6.82 -15.07 19.30
N ASN A 131 6.06 -16.17 19.19
CA ASN A 131 5.33 -16.79 20.29
C ASN A 131 4.50 -15.77 21.10
N MET A 132 3.84 -14.86 20.39
CA MET A 132 2.94 -13.90 20.99
C MET A 132 1.70 -14.61 21.55
N THR A 133 1.14 -14.07 22.62
CA THR A 133 0.00 -14.64 23.36
C THR A 133 -1.26 -13.83 23.08
N VAL A 134 -1.53 -13.60 21.80
CA VAL A 134 -2.78 -12.97 21.37
C VAL A 134 -3.84 -14.06 21.30
N GLU A 135 -4.88 -13.93 22.12
CA GLU A 135 -6.11 -14.66 21.90
C GLU A 135 -6.95 -13.83 20.94
N TYR A 136 -7.18 -14.34 19.73
CA TYR A 136 -8.05 -13.64 18.79
C TYR A 136 -9.50 -13.77 19.26
N ASP A 137 -10.13 -12.63 19.50
CA ASP A 137 -11.58 -12.57 19.52
C ASP A 137 -12.12 -12.43 18.09
N ALA A 138 -13.45 -12.40 17.98
CA ALA A 138 -14.10 -12.29 16.68
C ALA A 138 -13.74 -11.00 15.92
N VAL A 139 -13.18 -9.96 16.57
CA VAL A 139 -12.92 -8.65 15.95
C VAL A 139 -11.86 -8.77 14.86
N TYR A 140 -10.72 -9.37 15.19
CA TYR A 140 -9.53 -9.37 14.34
C TYR A 140 -9.66 -10.28 13.12
N THR A 141 -10.48 -11.33 13.20
CA THR A 141 -10.72 -12.23 12.07
C THR A 141 -12.00 -11.92 11.32
N TYR A 142 -12.84 -11.01 11.82
CA TYR A 142 -14.19 -10.77 11.30
C TYR A 142 -14.17 -10.43 9.80
N GLY A 143 -13.37 -9.43 9.43
CA GLY A 143 -13.26 -8.97 8.04
C GLY A 143 -12.82 -10.11 7.13
N GLN A 144 -11.77 -10.85 7.53
CA GLN A 144 -11.26 -11.96 6.74
C GLN A 144 -12.29 -13.08 6.58
N GLU A 145 -13.08 -13.38 7.62
CA GLU A 145 -14.07 -14.46 7.60
C GLU A 145 -15.36 -14.07 6.87
N HIS A 146 -15.87 -12.86 7.08
CA HIS A 146 -17.21 -12.46 6.63
C HIS A 146 -17.19 -11.60 5.37
N VAL A 147 -16.12 -10.83 5.14
CA VAL A 147 -15.95 -10.07 3.89
C VAL A 147 -15.25 -10.96 2.87
N PHE A 148 -14.10 -11.55 3.21
CA PHE A 148 -13.32 -12.34 2.26
C PHE A 148 -13.66 -13.84 2.22
N GLY A 149 -14.38 -14.37 3.21
CA GLY A 149 -14.76 -15.79 3.21
C GLY A 149 -13.67 -16.75 3.68
N SER A 150 -12.66 -16.26 4.41
CA SER A 150 -11.67 -17.11 5.06
C SER A 150 -12.35 -18.05 6.06
N LYS A 151 -11.80 -19.27 6.22
CA LYS A 151 -12.31 -20.20 7.24
C LYS A 151 -12.00 -19.66 8.65
N PRO A 152 -12.95 -19.76 9.61
CA PRO A 152 -12.65 -19.51 11.00
C PRO A 152 -11.55 -20.44 11.52
N PHE A 153 -10.77 -19.96 12.48
CA PHE A 153 -9.81 -20.80 13.18
C PHE A 153 -10.53 -21.85 14.03
N ALA A 154 -9.93 -23.04 14.15
CA ALA A 154 -10.46 -24.12 14.98
C ALA A 154 -10.37 -23.79 16.49
N GLY A 155 -9.51 -22.85 16.88
CA GLY A 155 -9.36 -22.38 18.24
C GLY A 155 -8.96 -20.91 18.31
N LYS A 156 -8.77 -20.41 19.53
CA LYS A 156 -8.39 -19.00 19.81
C LYS A 156 -6.99 -18.62 19.31
N ARG A 157 -6.12 -19.61 19.13
CA ARG A 157 -4.79 -19.45 18.55
C ARG A 157 -4.71 -20.33 17.30
N PRO A 158 -4.39 -19.77 16.13
CA PRO A 158 -4.28 -20.56 14.92
C PRO A 158 -3.06 -21.48 14.98
N THR A 159 -3.16 -22.61 14.31
CA THR A 159 -2.00 -23.42 13.91
C THR A 159 -1.22 -22.70 12.81
N TRP A 160 0.03 -23.12 12.56
CA TRP A 160 0.83 -22.59 11.45
C TRP A 160 0.12 -22.73 10.09
N SER A 161 -0.54 -23.87 9.86
CA SER A 161 -1.30 -24.12 8.63
C SER A 161 -2.49 -23.17 8.49
N GLU A 162 -3.22 -22.92 9.58
CA GLU A 162 -4.33 -21.97 9.56
C GLU A 162 -3.86 -20.53 9.35
N ALA A 163 -2.76 -20.13 10.00
CA ALA A 163 -2.15 -18.82 9.80
C ALA A 163 -1.69 -18.62 8.34
N ALA A 164 -1.08 -19.65 7.73
CA ALA A 164 -0.64 -19.62 6.33
C ALA A 164 -1.78 -19.48 5.30
N ASN A 165 -3.03 -19.72 5.70
CA ASN A 165 -4.22 -19.51 4.87
C ASN A 165 -4.73 -18.06 4.89
N ARG A 166 -4.24 -17.23 5.82
CA ARG A 166 -4.73 -15.85 5.98
C ARG A 166 -4.07 -14.91 4.98
N LEU A 167 -4.78 -13.82 4.72
CA LEU A 167 -4.37 -12.80 3.76
C LEU A 167 -3.29 -11.89 4.34
N ILE A 168 -2.66 -11.10 3.46
CA ILE A 168 -1.85 -9.93 3.79
C ILE A 168 -2.65 -8.69 3.40
N TYR A 169 -2.76 -7.74 4.32
CA TYR A 169 -3.51 -6.50 4.09
C TYR A 169 -2.75 -5.57 3.17
N VAL A 170 -3.38 -5.07 2.11
CA VAL A 170 -2.70 -4.29 1.07
C VAL A 170 -3.55 -3.09 0.64
N ALA A 171 -2.96 -1.90 0.68
CA ALA A 171 -3.56 -0.73 0.09
C ALA A 171 -3.35 -0.71 -1.43
N HIS A 172 -4.41 -0.40 -2.18
CA HIS A 172 -4.33 -0.19 -3.63
C HIS A 172 -4.10 1.29 -3.93
N ASN A 173 -2.88 1.64 -4.37
CA ASN A 173 -2.41 3.02 -4.48
C ASN A 173 -2.95 3.78 -5.71
N MET A 174 -4.26 3.76 -5.93
CA MET A 174 -4.92 4.45 -7.04
C MET A 174 -4.79 5.98 -6.99
N ARG A 175 -4.37 6.55 -5.84
CA ARG A 175 -4.17 7.99 -5.64
C ARG A 175 -2.70 8.41 -5.76
N ARG A 176 -1.80 7.47 -6.12
CA ARG A 176 -0.37 7.73 -6.31
C ARG A 176 0.25 8.43 -5.09
N LEU A 177 0.02 7.86 -3.91
CA LEU A 177 0.71 8.24 -2.68
C LEU A 177 2.20 7.93 -2.83
N ASP A 178 3.06 8.86 -2.43
CA ASP A 178 4.50 8.66 -2.42
C ASP A 178 4.95 7.53 -1.48
N THR A 179 4.21 7.24 -0.42
CA THR A 179 4.46 6.10 0.48
C THR A 179 3.81 4.79 0.02
N GLY A 180 3.05 4.77 -1.07
CA GLY A 180 2.33 3.56 -1.53
C GLY A 180 1.02 3.32 -0.77
N ALA A 181 1.04 3.45 0.55
CA ALA A 181 -0.11 3.36 1.44
C ALA A 181 -0.18 4.60 2.35
N PRO A 182 -1.29 4.84 3.09
CA PRO A 182 -1.31 5.87 4.13
C PRO A 182 -0.10 5.77 5.06
N ALA A 183 0.61 6.88 5.26
CA ALA A 183 1.86 6.90 6.03
C ALA A 183 1.69 6.35 7.47
N ALA A 184 0.49 6.53 8.05
CA ALA A 184 0.13 6.01 9.36
C ALA A 184 0.19 4.48 9.51
N PHE A 185 0.28 3.71 8.42
CA PHE A 185 0.32 2.25 8.46
C PHE A 185 1.72 1.70 8.77
N GLY A 186 2.79 2.46 8.54
CA GLY A 186 4.13 1.97 8.86
C GLY A 186 5.28 2.80 8.30
N ASP A 187 6.48 2.42 8.75
CA ASP A 187 7.73 3.06 8.35
C ASP A 187 8.30 2.48 7.05
N ILE A 188 7.98 1.22 6.77
CA ILE A 188 8.47 0.48 5.61
C ILE A 188 7.25 0.06 4.80
N THR A 189 7.28 0.30 3.50
CA THR A 189 6.28 -0.23 2.57
C THR A 189 6.92 -1.18 1.58
N VAL A 190 6.36 -2.38 1.47
CA VAL A 190 6.66 -3.32 0.39
C VAL A 190 5.63 -3.10 -0.71
N VAL A 191 6.12 -2.89 -1.94
CA VAL A 191 5.27 -2.83 -3.13
C VAL A 191 5.40 -4.14 -3.90
N PHE A 192 4.30 -4.84 -4.11
CA PHE A 192 4.30 -6.16 -4.75
C PHE A 192 4.46 -6.06 -6.27
N ASN A 193 5.06 -7.10 -6.84
CA ASN A 193 5.05 -7.31 -8.28
C ASN A 193 3.68 -7.87 -8.68
N THR A 194 2.83 -7.05 -9.29
CA THR A 194 1.46 -7.41 -9.64
C THR A 194 1.39 -8.70 -10.43
N SER A 195 2.26 -8.93 -11.42
CA SER A 195 2.27 -10.17 -12.20
C SER A 195 2.46 -11.44 -11.36
N HIS A 196 3.21 -11.35 -10.26
CA HIS A 196 3.45 -12.47 -9.34
C HIS A 196 2.29 -12.72 -8.39
N VAL A 197 1.58 -11.67 -7.96
CA VAL A 197 0.52 -11.80 -6.95
C VAL A 197 -0.89 -11.74 -7.52
N ARG A 198 -1.09 -11.38 -8.80
CA ARG A 198 -2.40 -11.10 -9.41
C ARG A 198 -3.45 -12.19 -9.17
N LYS A 199 -3.05 -13.46 -9.23
CA LYS A 199 -3.93 -14.63 -9.04
C LYS A 199 -4.23 -14.95 -7.57
N ALA A 200 -3.87 -14.04 -6.67
CA ALA A 200 -4.13 -14.12 -5.25
C ALA A 200 -4.76 -12.83 -4.70
N VAL A 201 -4.91 -11.78 -5.52
CA VAL A 201 -5.40 -10.48 -5.05
C VAL A 201 -6.93 -10.46 -5.05
N LEU A 202 -7.50 -10.25 -3.87
CA LEU A 202 -8.92 -10.00 -3.66
C LEU A 202 -9.14 -8.55 -3.26
N ILE A 203 -10.11 -7.88 -3.88
CA ILE A 203 -10.29 -6.42 -3.75
C ILE A 203 -11.60 -6.11 -3.04
N THR A 204 -11.56 -5.20 -2.09
CA THR A 204 -12.71 -4.63 -1.40
C THR A 204 -12.88 -3.17 -1.77
N ALA A 205 -14.11 -2.67 -1.65
CA ALA A 205 -14.41 -1.28 -2.01
C ALA A 205 -13.76 -0.27 -1.04
N TYR A 206 -13.39 -0.69 0.16
CA TYR A 206 -12.83 0.15 1.21
C TYR A 206 -12.09 -0.76 2.20
N ASP A 207 -11.34 -0.19 3.14
CA ASP A 207 -10.73 -0.91 4.27
C ASP A 207 -11.76 -1.85 4.93
N SER A 208 -11.50 -3.16 4.83
CA SER A 208 -12.43 -4.20 5.28
C SER A 208 -12.53 -4.27 6.78
N GLY A 209 -11.48 -3.88 7.51
CA GLY A 209 -11.49 -3.78 8.97
C GLY A 209 -12.46 -2.71 9.43
N TRP A 210 -12.29 -1.48 8.93
CA TRP A 210 -13.19 -0.36 9.22
C TRP A 210 -14.63 -0.64 8.78
N TYR A 211 -14.81 -1.24 7.60
CA TYR A 211 -16.13 -1.63 7.13
C TYR A 211 -16.78 -2.69 8.03
N ALA A 212 -16.06 -3.76 8.38
CA ALA A 212 -16.55 -4.79 9.29
C ALA A 212 -17.00 -4.21 10.64
N MET A 213 -16.15 -3.37 11.24
CA MET A 213 -16.42 -2.74 12.53
C MET A 213 -17.59 -1.74 12.49
N SER A 214 -17.73 -0.96 11.41
CA SER A 214 -18.71 0.13 11.34
C SER A 214 -20.06 -0.29 10.73
N CYS A 215 -20.04 -1.25 9.80
CA CYS A 215 -21.18 -1.59 8.96
C CYS A 215 -21.75 -2.98 9.19
N VAL A 216 -20.91 -3.98 9.50
CA VAL A 216 -21.39 -5.36 9.62
C VAL A 216 -21.71 -5.70 11.08
N ASN A 217 -20.78 -5.44 12.00
CA ASN A 217 -21.00 -5.74 13.41
C ASN A 217 -20.50 -4.61 14.32
N ARG A 218 -21.39 -3.64 14.58
CA ARG A 218 -21.15 -2.48 15.46
C ARG A 218 -20.89 -2.83 16.91
N GLN A 219 -21.18 -4.07 17.34
CA GLN A 219 -20.93 -4.50 18.72
C GLN A 219 -19.47 -4.87 18.97
N ILE A 220 -18.66 -5.00 17.90
CA ILE A 220 -17.26 -5.41 17.95
C ILE A 220 -16.36 -4.32 18.53
N VAL A 221 -16.67 -3.02 18.34
CA VAL A 221 -15.87 -1.92 18.93
C VAL A 221 -16.76 -0.84 19.55
N PRO A 222 -17.33 -1.07 20.74
CA PRO A 222 -18.28 -0.15 21.36
C PRO A 222 -17.65 1.16 21.90
N LYS A 223 -16.33 1.36 21.79
CA LYS A 223 -15.61 2.46 22.46
C LYS A 223 -14.67 3.29 21.57
N GLN A 224 -14.50 2.96 20.30
CA GLN A 224 -13.72 3.79 19.36
C GLN A 224 -14.70 4.67 18.56
N PRO A 225 -14.36 5.94 18.27
CA PRO A 225 -15.12 6.72 17.30
C PRO A 225 -15.02 6.03 15.95
N THR A 226 -16.08 5.31 15.55
CA THR A 226 -16.16 4.71 14.22
C THR A 226 -16.28 5.84 13.19
N ARG A 227 -15.45 5.81 12.15
CA ARG A 227 -15.65 6.70 11.00
C ARG A 227 -17.09 6.51 10.48
N PRO A 228 -17.84 7.60 10.22
CA PRO A 228 -19.21 7.50 9.78
C PRO A 228 -19.22 7.03 8.32
N LEU A 229 -19.34 5.72 8.10
CA LEU A 229 -19.39 5.12 6.76
C LEU A 229 -20.83 5.06 6.21
N ASN A 230 -20.98 5.20 4.90
CA ASN A 230 -22.22 4.87 4.20
C ASN A 230 -22.32 3.36 3.96
N CYS A 231 -22.78 2.63 4.98
CA CYS A 231 -22.89 1.18 4.95
C CYS A 231 -23.86 0.63 3.89
N SER A 232 -24.77 1.47 3.38
CA SER A 232 -25.73 1.09 2.33
C SER A 232 -25.13 1.06 0.93
N ALA A 233 -23.91 1.59 0.75
CA ALA A 233 -23.27 1.68 -0.56
C ALA A 233 -22.65 0.35 -1.04
N TRP A 234 -22.43 -0.63 -0.15
CA TRP A 234 -21.79 -1.91 -0.48
C TRP A 234 -22.49 -3.20 0.04
N PRO A 235 -23.83 -3.37 -0.07
CA PRO A 235 -24.51 -4.64 0.20
C PRO A 235 -24.95 -5.40 -1.08
N PRO A 236 -24.77 -6.75 -1.17
CA PRO A 236 -23.85 -7.54 -0.36
C PRO A 236 -22.40 -7.13 -0.66
N SER A 237 -21.51 -7.29 0.32
CA SER A 237 -20.09 -6.98 0.20
C SER A 237 -19.37 -8.05 -0.65
N ALA A 238 -19.74 -8.14 -1.92
CA ALA A 238 -19.02 -8.95 -2.89
C ALA A 238 -17.61 -8.37 -3.02
N VAL A 239 -16.63 -9.28 -3.04
CA VAL A 239 -15.21 -8.99 -3.20
C VAL A 239 -14.85 -9.18 -4.66
N GLY A 240 -13.99 -8.31 -5.18
CA GLY A 240 -13.49 -8.34 -6.55
C GLY A 240 -12.15 -9.05 -6.68
N THR A 241 -11.62 -9.04 -7.89
CA THR A 241 -10.23 -9.40 -8.22
C THR A 241 -9.65 -8.29 -9.09
N LEU A 242 -8.34 -8.26 -9.37
CA LEU A 242 -7.73 -7.28 -10.29
C LEU A 242 -8.25 -7.36 -11.74
N ASP A 243 -8.99 -8.41 -12.08
CA ASP A 243 -9.60 -8.59 -13.40
C ASP A 243 -11.09 -8.26 -13.42
N HIS A 244 -11.75 -8.36 -12.28
CA HIS A 244 -13.20 -8.22 -12.14
C HIS A 244 -13.54 -7.43 -10.87
N PHE A 245 -13.67 -6.10 -10.99
CA PHE A 245 -13.93 -5.20 -9.85
C PHE A 245 -14.83 -4.00 -10.17
N ASP A 246 -15.51 -3.98 -11.32
CA ASP A 246 -16.39 -2.85 -11.69
C ASP A 246 -17.46 -2.57 -10.62
N HIS A 247 -17.97 -3.62 -10.00
CA HIS A 247 -18.97 -3.54 -8.93
C HIS A 247 -18.45 -2.86 -7.66
N LEU A 248 -17.15 -2.61 -7.54
CA LEU A 248 -16.53 -1.90 -6.42
C LEU A 248 -16.26 -0.42 -6.69
N ILE A 249 -16.35 0.03 -7.95
CA ILE A 249 -16.01 1.42 -8.34
C ILE A 249 -16.92 2.43 -7.63
N LEU A 250 -18.24 2.28 -7.76
CA LEU A 250 -19.19 3.19 -7.10
C LEU A 250 -19.16 3.03 -5.56
N PRO A 251 -19.13 1.81 -5.00
CA PRO A 251 -18.96 1.64 -3.56
C PRO A 251 -17.68 2.31 -3.00
N ASN A 252 -16.54 2.24 -3.68
CA ASN A 252 -15.31 2.89 -3.22
C ASN A 252 -15.44 4.41 -3.13
N LEU A 253 -16.21 5.00 -4.05
CA LEU A 253 -16.51 6.43 -4.01
C LEU A 253 -17.52 6.79 -2.94
N GLN A 254 -18.42 5.89 -2.55
CA GLN A 254 -19.59 6.21 -1.72
C GLN A 254 -19.45 5.81 -0.25
N VAL A 255 -18.83 4.67 0.05
CA VAL A 255 -18.66 4.14 1.43
C VAL A 255 -18.00 5.16 2.38
N PRO A 256 -16.91 5.87 1.99
CA PRO A 256 -16.22 6.78 2.91
C PRO A 256 -17.01 8.05 3.23
N TYR A 257 -18.02 8.39 2.41
CA TYR A 257 -18.68 9.69 2.48
C TYR A 257 -20.06 9.58 3.13
N ASN A 258 -20.10 9.97 4.40
CA ASN A 258 -21.32 10.39 5.06
C ASN A 258 -21.32 11.93 5.14
N SER A 259 -22.09 12.56 4.26
CA SER A 259 -22.12 14.02 4.09
C SER A 259 -22.50 14.78 5.36
N SER A 260 -23.27 14.14 6.25
CA SER A 260 -23.66 14.73 7.54
C SER A 260 -22.53 14.84 8.55
N ALA A 261 -21.41 14.14 8.34
CA ALA A 261 -20.32 14.06 9.31
C ALA A 261 -18.97 14.54 8.78
N THR A 262 -18.70 14.43 7.48
CA THR A 262 -17.41 14.79 6.88
C THR A 262 -17.40 16.19 6.24
N ASN A 263 -18.58 16.80 6.03
CA ASN A 263 -18.76 17.98 5.19
C ASN A 263 -18.16 17.83 3.77
N LYS A 264 -17.85 16.58 3.36
CA LYS A 264 -17.43 16.20 2.02
C LYS A 264 -18.52 15.34 1.39
N THR A 265 -18.60 15.40 0.08
CA THR A 265 -19.46 14.57 -0.76
C THR A 265 -18.61 13.52 -1.47
N TRP A 266 -19.23 12.42 -1.90
CA TRP A 266 -18.54 11.43 -2.72
C TRP A 266 -18.03 12.00 -4.07
N MET A 267 -18.57 13.13 -4.54
CA MET A 267 -18.03 13.87 -5.69
C MET A 267 -16.67 14.50 -5.39
N ASP A 268 -16.37 14.81 -4.13
CA ASP A 268 -15.01 15.20 -3.73
C ASP A 268 -14.06 14.01 -3.86
N GLY A 269 -14.54 12.79 -3.59
CA GLY A 269 -13.79 11.56 -3.82
C GLY A 269 -13.52 11.29 -5.28
N VAL A 270 -14.49 11.58 -6.16
CA VAL A 270 -14.27 11.58 -7.61
C VAL A 270 -13.18 12.57 -7.97
N ARG A 271 -13.28 13.83 -7.52
CA ARG A 271 -12.27 14.86 -7.83
C ARG A 271 -10.87 14.42 -7.40
N THR A 272 -10.72 13.95 -6.17
CA THR A 272 -9.42 13.52 -5.62
C THR A 272 -8.85 12.31 -6.37
N LEU A 273 -9.66 11.28 -6.61
CA LEU A 273 -9.20 10.08 -7.31
C LEU A 273 -8.78 10.40 -8.75
N TRP A 274 -9.58 11.18 -9.47
CA TRP A 274 -9.32 11.47 -10.87
C TRP A 274 -8.18 12.47 -11.07
N SER A 275 -8.09 13.50 -10.25
CA SER A 275 -7.01 14.51 -10.34
C SER A 275 -5.63 13.96 -9.99
N ARG A 276 -5.57 12.86 -9.24
CA ARG A 276 -4.30 12.22 -8.87
C ARG A 276 -3.97 10.99 -9.70
N GLY A 277 -4.90 10.05 -9.83
CA GLY A 277 -4.62 8.73 -10.40
C GLY A 277 -4.91 8.59 -11.89
N LEU A 278 -5.88 9.36 -12.42
CA LEU A 278 -6.48 9.04 -13.72
C LEU A 278 -6.34 10.15 -14.76
N SER A 279 -5.90 11.35 -14.39
CA SER A 279 -5.59 12.45 -15.30
C SER A 279 -4.09 12.47 -15.66
N ALA A 280 -3.73 13.26 -16.66
CA ALA A 280 -2.35 13.51 -17.06
C ALA A 280 -1.65 14.62 -16.25
N VAL A 281 -2.10 14.89 -15.02
CA VAL A 281 -1.48 15.90 -14.16
C VAL A 281 -0.06 15.44 -13.79
N PRO A 282 0.98 16.28 -14.00
CA PRO A 282 2.33 15.96 -13.58
C PRO A 282 2.39 15.62 -12.09
N TYR A 283 3.20 14.62 -11.71
CA TYR A 283 3.23 14.13 -10.34
C TYR A 283 3.56 15.22 -9.31
N GLU A 284 4.47 16.11 -9.66
CA GLU A 284 4.89 17.25 -8.83
C GLU A 284 3.80 18.33 -8.67
N ASP A 285 2.80 18.35 -9.55
CA ASP A 285 1.66 19.27 -9.52
C ASP A 285 0.39 18.64 -8.92
N LEU A 286 0.47 17.40 -8.42
CA LEU A 286 -0.69 16.74 -7.82
C LEU A 286 -1.23 17.53 -6.61
N PRO A 287 -2.56 17.66 -6.47
CA PRO A 287 -3.14 18.32 -5.31
C PRO A 287 -2.85 17.53 -4.04
N GLY A 288 -2.58 18.25 -2.95
CA GLY A 288 -2.36 17.62 -1.64
C GLY A 288 -3.60 16.87 -1.12
N LEU A 289 -3.38 15.95 -0.18
CA LEU A 289 -4.37 15.07 0.41
C LEU A 289 -4.50 15.29 1.91
N THR A 290 -5.73 15.21 2.44
CA THR A 290 -5.91 15.08 3.89
C THR A 290 -5.73 13.63 4.33
N GLU A 291 -5.61 13.37 5.63
CA GLU A 291 -5.58 12.00 6.18
C GLU A 291 -6.81 11.18 5.76
N ASP A 292 -7.98 11.79 5.76
CA ASP A 292 -9.19 11.16 5.25
C ASP A 292 -9.08 10.77 3.77
N ASP A 293 -8.47 11.61 2.93
CA ASP A 293 -8.33 11.31 1.51
C ASP A 293 -7.31 10.18 1.27
N MET A 294 -6.26 10.09 2.09
CA MET A 294 -5.29 8.99 2.04
C MET A 294 -5.95 7.67 2.47
N ALA A 295 -6.77 7.70 3.53
CA ALA A 295 -7.51 6.53 4.02
C ALA A 295 -8.63 6.06 3.08
N MET A 296 -8.93 6.83 2.02
CA MET A 296 -9.80 6.38 0.94
C MET A 296 -8.99 5.60 -0.08
N TYR A 297 -9.00 4.28 0.02
CA TYR A 297 -8.39 3.37 -0.96
C TYR A 297 -9.29 2.15 -1.15
N MET A 298 -9.13 1.46 -2.29
CA MET A 298 -9.58 0.07 -2.40
C MET A 298 -8.55 -0.78 -1.68
N GLU A 299 -8.97 -1.72 -0.85
CA GLU A 299 -8.04 -2.64 -0.20
C GLU A 299 -7.93 -3.89 -1.09
N ALA A 300 -6.71 -4.29 -1.44
CA ALA A 300 -6.39 -5.27 -2.48
C ALA A 300 -5.53 -6.41 -1.89
N ASP A 301 -6.09 -7.07 -0.89
CA ASP A 301 -5.42 -8.06 -0.06
C ASP A 301 -4.95 -9.30 -0.82
N ILE A 302 -3.81 -9.84 -0.38
CA ILE A 302 -3.14 -10.98 -1.03
C ILE A 302 -3.43 -12.28 -0.27
N PHE A 303 -4.17 -13.19 -0.90
CA PHE A 303 -4.43 -14.57 -0.44
C PHE A 303 -3.31 -15.52 -0.89
N ALA A 304 -2.09 -15.22 -0.46
CA ALA A 304 -0.88 -15.98 -0.75
C ALA A 304 0.18 -15.73 0.34
N ASN A 305 1.32 -16.41 0.20
CA ASN A 305 2.55 -16.19 0.95
C ASN A 305 3.64 -15.70 -0.03
N PRO A 306 3.67 -14.40 -0.38
CA PRO A 306 4.54 -13.83 -1.42
C PRO A 306 6.02 -14.20 -1.23
N ARG A 307 6.65 -14.71 -2.30
CA ARG A 307 8.04 -15.21 -2.27
C ARG A 307 9.07 -14.13 -2.53
N PHE A 308 10.11 -14.09 -1.71
CA PHE A 308 11.25 -13.24 -1.98
C PHE A 308 12.27 -13.94 -2.90
N PRO A 309 13.01 -13.18 -3.74
CA PRO A 309 12.87 -11.74 -3.93
C PRO A 309 11.73 -11.36 -4.90
N HIS A 310 11.18 -12.30 -5.67
CA HIS A 310 10.42 -12.01 -6.90
C HIS A 310 9.05 -11.36 -6.71
N ALA A 311 8.35 -11.67 -5.61
CA ALA A 311 7.02 -11.12 -5.36
C ALA A 311 7.05 -9.65 -4.91
N VAL A 312 8.23 -9.13 -4.54
CA VAL A 312 8.44 -7.73 -4.19
C VAL A 312 9.07 -7.01 -5.36
N LYS A 313 8.44 -5.92 -5.77
CA LYS A 313 8.85 -5.10 -6.90
C LYS A 313 9.89 -4.07 -6.52
N HIS A 314 9.65 -3.42 -5.38
CA HIS A 314 10.54 -2.46 -4.74
C HIS A 314 10.06 -2.23 -3.29
N ILE A 315 10.85 -1.51 -2.51
CA ILE A 315 10.49 -1.10 -1.14
C ILE A 315 10.60 0.42 -0.99
N ILE A 316 9.83 0.97 -0.06
CA ILE A 316 9.78 2.39 0.26
C ILE A 316 10.08 2.57 1.74
N GLY A 317 11.05 3.41 2.08
CA GLY A 317 11.30 3.87 3.44
C GLY A 317 10.64 5.22 3.69
N ASN A 318 9.92 5.33 4.81
CA ASN A 318 9.40 6.60 5.31
C ASN A 318 10.57 7.51 5.69
N PHE A 319 10.76 8.59 4.94
CA PHE A 319 11.86 9.52 5.11
C PHE A 319 11.86 10.21 6.49
N PRO A 320 10.73 10.76 6.99
CA PRO A 320 10.63 11.29 8.35
C PRO A 320 11.05 10.30 9.45
N ALA A 321 10.70 9.03 9.33
CA ALA A 321 10.96 8.02 10.36
C ALA A 321 12.36 7.40 10.28
N LEU A 322 12.80 7.04 9.07
CA LEU A 322 13.95 6.14 8.86
C LEU A 322 15.21 6.82 8.34
N PHE A 323 15.11 7.95 7.65
CA PHE A 323 16.29 8.56 7.05
C PHE A 323 17.24 9.07 8.14
N GLY A 324 18.53 8.73 8.02
CA GLY A 324 19.55 9.06 9.02
C GLY A 324 19.53 8.18 10.28
N THR A 325 18.76 7.07 10.33
CA THR A 325 18.71 6.15 11.48
C THR A 325 19.44 4.83 11.22
N ASP A 326 19.67 4.04 12.27
CA ASP A 326 20.25 2.69 12.13
C ASP A 326 19.31 1.73 11.39
N ASP A 327 18.00 1.97 11.47
CA ASP A 327 16.92 1.18 10.88
C ASP A 327 16.86 1.48 9.38
N GLY A 328 16.97 2.77 9.00
CA GLY A 328 17.15 3.15 7.60
C GLY A 328 18.39 2.53 6.96
N ARG A 329 19.51 2.42 7.70
CA ARG A 329 20.70 1.68 7.22
C ARG A 329 20.45 0.16 7.11
N ARG A 330 19.61 -0.43 7.97
CA ARG A 330 19.19 -1.83 7.84
C ARG A 330 18.34 -2.05 6.62
N LEU A 331 17.37 -1.16 6.36
CA LEU A 331 16.56 -1.18 5.15
C LEU A 331 17.40 -1.11 3.87
N GLN A 332 18.40 -0.22 3.80
CA GLN A 332 19.36 -0.16 2.69
C GLN A 332 20.10 -1.50 2.47
N ARG A 333 20.49 -2.18 3.55
CA ARG A 333 21.15 -3.50 3.45
C ARG A 333 20.19 -4.57 2.95
N ILE A 334 18.98 -4.64 3.48
CA ILE A 334 17.95 -5.58 3.03
C ILE A 334 17.65 -5.36 1.54
N ALA A 335 17.50 -4.11 1.11
CA ALA A 335 17.31 -3.75 -0.30
C ALA A 335 18.44 -4.29 -1.18
N ALA A 336 19.70 -4.05 -0.78
CA ALA A 336 20.87 -4.53 -1.51
C ALA A 336 20.95 -6.07 -1.55
N GLU A 337 20.75 -6.75 -0.42
CA GLU A 337 20.78 -8.22 -0.31
C GLU A 337 19.69 -8.89 -1.17
N ARG A 338 18.52 -8.25 -1.29
CA ARG A 338 17.39 -8.76 -2.07
C ARG A 338 17.35 -8.25 -3.50
N SER A 339 18.30 -7.37 -3.89
CA SER A 339 18.29 -6.66 -5.17
C SER A 339 16.97 -5.91 -5.41
N TRP A 340 16.40 -5.32 -4.37
CA TRP A 340 15.20 -4.50 -4.46
C TRP A 340 15.58 -3.02 -4.57
N PRO A 341 15.00 -2.27 -5.53
CA PRO A 341 15.08 -0.82 -5.52
C PRO A 341 14.48 -0.27 -4.22
N LEU A 342 15.19 0.66 -3.59
CA LEU A 342 14.72 1.39 -2.41
C LEU A 342 14.39 2.83 -2.80
N PHE A 343 13.17 3.25 -2.48
CA PHE A 343 12.74 4.63 -2.57
C PHE A 343 12.56 5.23 -1.18
N TRP A 344 12.73 6.54 -1.07
CA TRP A 344 12.45 7.31 0.15
C TRP A 344 11.29 8.24 -0.12
N ALA A 345 10.31 8.27 0.78
CA ALA A 345 9.09 9.06 0.62
C ALA A 345 8.75 9.89 1.86
N VAL A 346 8.27 11.12 1.69
CA VAL A 346 7.92 12.01 2.81
C VAL A 346 6.56 11.67 3.42
N GLY A 347 5.56 11.31 2.60
CA GLY A 347 4.23 10.97 3.08
C GLY A 347 3.49 12.20 3.62
N ASP A 348 3.07 12.14 4.87
CA ASP A 348 2.44 13.25 5.60
C ASP A 348 3.46 14.15 6.34
N GLY A 349 4.75 13.83 6.25
CA GLY A 349 5.83 14.58 6.92
C GLY A 349 5.87 14.41 8.44
N LYS A 350 4.98 13.59 9.02
CA LYS A 350 4.91 13.39 10.47
C LYS A 350 5.96 12.40 10.95
N LEU A 351 6.40 12.60 12.19
CA LEU A 351 7.33 11.71 12.88
C LEU A 351 6.63 10.56 13.62
N THR A 352 5.32 10.68 13.81
CA THR A 352 4.51 9.68 14.52
C THR A 352 3.22 9.42 13.76
N HIS A 353 2.90 8.14 13.64
CA HIS A 353 1.83 7.58 12.82
C HIS A 353 0.44 7.56 13.49
N LEU A 354 0.27 8.26 14.62
CA LEU A 354 -0.76 7.91 15.60
C LEU A 354 -1.72 9.03 15.99
N ALA A 355 -1.44 10.26 15.56
CA ALA A 355 -2.37 11.36 15.79
C ALA A 355 -3.19 11.55 14.51
N ILE A 356 -4.43 11.04 14.52
CA ILE A 356 -5.46 11.48 13.58
C ILE A 356 -5.46 13.00 13.65
N ASP A 357 -5.04 13.65 12.57
CA ASP A 357 -5.02 15.10 12.55
C ASP A 357 -6.44 15.60 12.55
N THR A 358 -6.81 16.33 13.59
CA THR A 358 -8.08 17.06 13.58
C THR A 358 -7.96 18.35 12.77
N ASN A 359 -6.75 18.74 12.35
CA ASN A 359 -6.53 19.84 11.42
C ASN A 359 -6.36 19.34 9.97
N PRO A 360 -7.21 19.81 9.04
CA PRO A 360 -7.35 19.26 7.70
C PRO A 360 -6.29 19.78 6.71
N THR A 361 -5.08 20.14 7.14
CA THR A 361 -4.07 20.69 6.23
C THR A 361 -3.65 19.62 5.23
N PRO A 362 -3.83 19.84 3.90
CA PRO A 362 -3.44 18.84 2.92
C PRO A 362 -1.93 18.63 2.90
N TYR A 363 -1.50 17.37 2.92
CA TYR A 363 -0.11 16.94 2.71
C TYR A 363 0.15 16.74 1.22
N ARG A 364 1.39 16.93 0.78
CA ARG A 364 1.71 16.84 -0.66
C ARG A 364 1.58 15.42 -1.21
N CYS A 365 2.06 14.42 -0.45
CA CYS A 365 2.03 12.99 -0.80
C CYS A 365 2.54 12.69 -2.22
N ASN A 366 3.47 13.49 -2.73
CA ASN A 366 4.09 13.34 -4.05
C ASN A 366 5.62 13.52 -3.95
N GLU A 367 6.18 13.20 -2.79
CA GLU A 367 7.56 13.50 -2.40
C GLU A 367 8.37 12.22 -2.24
N ARG A 368 8.67 11.57 -3.38
CA ARG A 368 9.48 10.35 -3.47
C ARG A 368 10.79 10.57 -4.25
N PHE A 369 11.88 9.94 -3.82
CA PHE A 369 13.14 9.86 -4.58
C PHE A 369 13.80 8.48 -4.49
N ALA A 370 14.66 8.18 -5.46
CA ALA A 370 15.46 6.96 -5.49
C ALA A 370 16.66 7.05 -4.55
N ASP A 371 16.86 6.01 -3.74
CA ASP A 371 18.14 5.79 -3.10
C ASP A 371 19.24 5.70 -4.18
N PRO A 372 20.42 6.33 -4.01
CA PRO A 372 21.49 6.27 -5.01
C PRO A 372 21.87 4.84 -5.43
N ALA A 373 21.71 3.85 -4.54
CA ALA A 373 21.98 2.45 -4.87
C ALA A 373 21.01 1.85 -5.91
N VAL A 374 19.86 2.47 -6.18
CA VAL A 374 18.89 2.01 -7.20
C VAL A 374 19.52 1.87 -8.58
N GLY A 375 20.48 2.72 -8.94
CA GLY A 375 21.20 2.62 -10.21
C GLY A 375 22.06 1.36 -10.37
N THR A 376 22.26 0.58 -9.30
CA THR A 376 23.00 -0.70 -9.34
C THR A 376 22.12 -1.89 -9.67
N VAL A 377 20.80 -1.77 -9.48
CA VAL A 377 19.80 -2.84 -9.65
C VAL A 377 18.73 -2.48 -10.69
N THR A 378 18.83 -1.32 -11.34
CA THR A 378 17.91 -0.83 -12.38
C THR A 378 18.67 -0.10 -13.49
N ASN A 379 17.96 0.33 -14.52
CA ASN A 379 18.46 1.23 -15.56
C ASN A 379 18.45 2.73 -15.16
N ALA A 380 18.21 3.07 -13.90
CA ALA A 380 18.08 4.46 -13.45
C ALA A 380 19.36 5.28 -13.70
N SER A 381 19.21 6.45 -14.31
CA SER A 381 20.29 7.43 -14.46
C SER A 381 20.43 8.28 -13.20
N ILE A 382 21.24 7.83 -12.24
CA ILE A 382 21.47 8.55 -10.98
C ILE A 382 22.35 9.79 -11.22
N PRO A 383 21.91 11.01 -10.80
CA PRO A 383 22.75 12.21 -10.91
C PRO A 383 24.10 12.02 -10.21
N TRP A 384 25.19 12.46 -10.84
CA TRP A 384 26.55 12.23 -10.34
C TRP A 384 26.78 12.79 -8.92
N ALA A 385 26.11 13.89 -8.57
CA ALA A 385 26.20 14.52 -7.24
C ALA A 385 25.28 13.87 -6.19
N SER A 386 24.35 13.00 -6.62
CA SER A 386 23.30 12.42 -5.76
C SER A 386 23.89 11.67 -4.57
N GLN A 387 24.92 10.85 -4.79
CA GLN A 387 25.56 10.10 -3.70
C GLN A 387 26.18 11.03 -2.64
N HIS A 388 26.93 12.03 -3.08
CA HIS A 388 27.59 12.96 -2.17
C HIS A 388 26.58 13.78 -1.36
N VAL A 389 25.52 14.29 -2.00
CA VAL A 389 24.46 15.03 -1.30
C VAL A 389 23.69 14.12 -0.35
N PHE A 390 23.34 12.91 -0.79
CA PHE A 390 22.68 11.90 0.04
C PHE A 390 23.49 11.61 1.31
N ASP A 391 24.78 11.30 1.18
CA ASP A 391 25.63 10.96 2.34
C ASP A 391 25.80 12.14 3.30
N LYS A 392 25.93 13.36 2.75
CA LYS A 392 26.00 14.58 3.57
C LYS A 392 24.71 14.77 4.37
N VAL A 393 23.56 14.79 3.69
CA VAL A 393 22.25 14.98 4.36
C VAL A 393 22.00 13.85 5.35
N TRP A 394 22.34 12.59 5.00
CA TRP A 394 22.23 11.47 5.93
C TRP A 394 23.01 11.70 7.23
N ALA A 395 24.27 12.13 7.12
CA ALA A 395 25.12 12.40 8.27
C ALA A 395 24.61 13.58 9.11
N ASP A 396 24.12 14.64 8.45
CA ASP A 396 23.54 15.81 9.12
C ASP A 396 22.27 15.41 9.90
N VAL A 397 21.36 14.64 9.28
CA VAL A 397 20.15 14.10 9.93
C VAL A 397 20.51 13.22 11.12
N GLN A 398 21.45 12.30 10.95
CA GLN A 398 21.90 11.41 12.01
C GLN A 398 22.45 12.20 13.22
N LEU A 399 23.28 13.21 12.95
CA LEU A 399 23.86 14.08 13.98
C LEU A 399 22.80 14.90 14.71
N GLU A 400 21.77 15.38 14.02
CA GLU A 400 20.69 16.13 14.65
C GLU A 400 19.79 15.24 15.51
N ARG A 401 19.42 14.06 15.02
CA ARG A 401 18.68 13.04 15.77
C ARG A 401 19.40 12.65 17.05
N SER A 402 20.74 12.60 17.05
CA SER A 402 21.51 12.27 18.25
C SER A 402 21.59 13.40 19.28
N LYS A 403 21.24 14.63 18.90
CA LYS A 403 21.36 15.83 19.76
C LYS A 403 20.02 16.25 20.37
N ARG A 404 18.91 16.01 19.69
CA ARG A 404 17.58 16.51 20.08
C ARG A 404 16.46 15.73 19.43
N ASN A 405 15.24 15.98 19.92
CA ASN A 405 14.04 15.53 19.24
C ASN A 405 13.88 16.27 17.91
N VAL A 406 13.49 15.51 16.89
CA VAL A 406 13.19 16.00 15.55
C VAL A 406 11.80 16.63 15.53
N THR A 407 11.58 17.58 14.63
CA THR A 407 10.29 18.24 14.35
C THR A 407 9.95 18.13 12.87
N GLU A 408 8.69 18.37 12.50
CA GLU A 408 8.26 18.41 11.08
C GLU A 408 9.00 19.49 10.27
N ALA A 409 9.38 20.61 10.91
CA ALA A 409 10.20 21.65 10.28
C ALA A 409 11.60 21.14 9.91
N ASP A 410 12.16 20.22 10.70
CA ASP A 410 13.45 19.61 10.38
C ASP A 410 13.34 18.69 9.16
N VAL A 411 12.29 17.88 9.10
CA VAL A 411 11.98 17.00 7.97
C VAL A 411 11.83 17.82 6.69
N SER A 412 11.04 18.91 6.73
CA SER A 412 10.86 19.81 5.60
C SER A 412 12.18 20.43 5.13
N ARG A 413 13.06 20.83 6.06
CA ARG A 413 14.38 21.36 5.72
C ARG A 413 15.26 20.28 5.08
N TRP A 414 15.36 19.09 5.66
CA TRP A 414 16.16 17.99 5.11
C TRP A 414 15.70 17.57 3.73
N TRP A 415 14.38 17.56 3.50
CA TRP A 415 13.79 17.36 2.19
C TRP A 415 14.23 18.45 1.20
N GLY A 416 14.17 19.71 1.61
CA GLY A 416 14.66 20.85 0.82
C GLY A 416 16.14 20.71 0.46
N ASP A 417 16.97 20.22 1.38
CA ASP A 417 18.42 20.04 1.19
C ASP A 417 18.76 18.93 0.19
N ILE A 418 17.93 17.88 0.08
CA ILE A 418 18.23 16.70 -0.75
C ILE A 418 17.49 16.68 -2.10
N SER A 419 16.23 17.13 -2.13
CA SER A 419 15.26 16.85 -3.22
C SER A 419 15.67 17.34 -4.60
N SER A 420 16.48 18.40 -4.69
CA SER A 420 16.97 18.97 -5.96
C SER A 420 18.20 18.26 -6.55
N SER A 421 18.86 17.40 -5.75
CA SER A 421 20.12 16.75 -6.13
C SER A 421 20.00 15.24 -6.31
N VAL A 422 18.84 14.68 -6.00
CA VAL A 422 18.53 13.25 -6.12
C VAL A 422 17.57 13.01 -7.28
N LEU A 423 17.51 11.76 -7.76
CA LEU A 423 16.53 11.36 -8.76
C LEU A 423 15.14 11.28 -8.11
N ARG A 424 14.29 12.26 -8.38
CA ARG A 424 12.87 12.24 -8.03
C ARG A 424 12.14 11.21 -8.88
N VAL A 425 11.21 10.49 -8.25
CA VAL A 425 10.47 9.39 -8.91
C VAL A 425 8.99 9.42 -8.55
N GLU A 426 8.16 8.91 -9.44
CA GLU A 426 6.70 8.79 -9.27
C GLU A 426 6.25 7.33 -9.43
N PRO A 427 5.13 6.93 -8.80
CA PRO A 427 4.48 5.64 -9.06
C PRO A 427 4.12 5.51 -10.54
N LEU A 428 4.17 4.27 -11.04
CA LEU A 428 3.73 3.95 -12.40
C LEU A 428 2.24 4.23 -12.56
N THR A 429 1.88 4.71 -13.74
CA THR A 429 0.49 4.72 -14.23
C THR A 429 0.37 3.77 -15.41
N ALA A 430 -0.86 3.45 -15.80
CA ALA A 430 -1.12 2.63 -16.99
C ALA A 430 -0.57 3.22 -18.30
N ALA A 431 -0.31 4.53 -18.33
CA ALA A 431 0.25 5.22 -19.50
C ALA A 431 1.76 5.48 -19.41
N SER A 432 2.39 5.20 -18.26
CA SER A 432 3.77 5.61 -18.00
C SER A 432 4.82 4.79 -18.74
N CYS A 433 4.68 3.46 -18.77
CA CYS A 433 5.71 2.55 -19.25
C CYS A 433 5.15 1.43 -20.13
N ALA A 434 5.95 0.99 -21.11
CA ALA A 434 5.56 -0.10 -22.00
C ALA A 434 5.50 -1.45 -21.27
N ASP A 435 6.44 -1.70 -20.35
CA ASP A 435 6.47 -2.90 -19.50
C ASP A 435 6.30 -2.50 -18.03
N VAL A 436 5.05 -2.38 -17.61
CA VAL A 436 4.69 -2.01 -16.25
C VAL A 436 5.05 -3.08 -15.22
N ASP A 437 5.23 -4.35 -15.60
CA ASP A 437 5.59 -5.40 -14.65
C ASP A 437 7.09 -5.39 -14.35
N HIS A 438 7.92 -5.04 -15.34
CA HIS A 438 9.37 -4.93 -15.19
C HIS A 438 9.84 -3.57 -14.67
N CYS A 439 9.13 -2.49 -14.99
CA CYS A 439 9.43 -1.15 -14.51
C CYS A 439 8.93 -0.94 -13.09
N VAL A 440 9.65 -0.18 -12.27
CA VAL A 440 9.37 0.03 -10.84
C VAL A 440 8.92 1.45 -10.50
N ALA A 441 9.30 2.43 -11.31
CA ALA A 441 8.94 3.84 -11.15
C ALA A 441 9.17 4.62 -12.45
N VAL A 442 8.76 5.89 -12.48
CA VAL A 442 9.10 6.84 -13.55
C VAL A 442 9.94 7.97 -12.96
N ALA A 443 10.97 8.40 -13.70
CA ALA A 443 11.79 9.54 -13.33
C ALA A 443 11.00 10.85 -13.54
N VAL A 444 10.82 11.60 -12.46
CA VAL A 444 10.16 12.90 -12.48
C VAL A 444 10.99 13.88 -13.32
N GLY A 445 10.31 14.66 -14.17
CA GLY A 445 10.94 15.63 -15.07
C GLY A 445 11.33 15.06 -16.45
N SER A 446 11.96 13.87 -16.51
CA SER A 446 12.29 13.26 -17.81
C SER A 446 11.20 12.33 -18.36
N GLY A 447 10.40 11.73 -17.48
CA GLY A 447 9.40 10.72 -17.85
C GLY A 447 10.01 9.36 -18.18
N ASP A 448 11.31 9.15 -17.91
CA ASP A 448 11.99 7.89 -18.22
C ASP A 448 11.50 6.77 -17.28
N CYS A 449 11.23 5.61 -17.86
CA CYS A 449 10.90 4.41 -17.09
C CYS A 449 12.13 3.83 -16.39
N ILE A 450 12.04 3.70 -15.07
CA ILE A 450 13.04 3.03 -14.24
C ILE A 450 12.63 1.57 -14.11
N CYS A 451 13.42 0.67 -14.67
CA CYS A 451 13.10 -0.76 -14.74
C CYS A 451 14.27 -1.60 -14.28
N HIS A 452 13.95 -2.80 -13.80
CA HIS A 452 14.98 -3.82 -13.59
C HIS A 452 15.76 -4.04 -14.90
N PRO A 453 17.02 -4.50 -14.85
CA PRO A 453 17.72 -4.91 -16.06
C PRO A 453 17.03 -6.14 -16.64
N GLU A 454 16.84 -6.18 -17.95
CA GLU A 454 16.39 -7.38 -18.64
C GLU A 454 17.36 -8.52 -18.26
N THR A 455 16.85 -9.50 -17.51
CA THR A 455 17.63 -10.69 -17.24
C THR A 455 17.66 -11.49 -18.54
N ARG A 456 18.62 -11.18 -19.41
CA ARG A 456 18.91 -12.04 -20.56
C ARG A 456 19.36 -13.37 -20.01
N ILE A 457 18.43 -14.31 -19.89
CA ILE A 457 18.75 -15.71 -19.67
C ILE A 457 19.49 -16.12 -20.95
N ILE A 458 20.83 -16.06 -20.90
CA ILE A 458 21.66 -16.67 -21.93
C ILE A 458 21.49 -18.16 -21.71
N ILE A 459 20.56 -18.76 -22.45
CA ILE A 459 20.48 -20.22 -22.56
C ILE A 459 21.73 -20.61 -23.34
N ALA A 460 22.73 -21.12 -22.62
CA ALA A 460 23.97 -21.65 -23.18
C ALA A 460 23.78 -23.05 -23.73
#